data_AF-A0A3D5J1X5-F1
#
_entry.id   AF-A0A3D5J1X5-F1
#
_cell.length_a   1.000
_cell.length_b   1.000
_cell.length_c   1.000
_cell.angle_alpha   90.00
_cell.angle_beta   90.00
_cell.angle_gamma   90.00
#
_symmetry.space_group_name_H-M   'P 1'
#
loop_
_entity.id
_entity.type
_entity.pdbx_description
1 polymer ?
#
loop_
_entity_poly.entity_id
_entity_poly.type
_entity_poly.pdbx_seq_one_letter_code
_entity_poly.pdbx_strand_id
1 'polypeptide(L)'
;MPIANSREKNKMIEIKRTSSSETDFQHLVSELDGELSKRNGETNEFFAQYNKIDQIKHVIIATIDDKPVGCGAMKAYDSDTMEI
;
A
#
# COMPACT_ATOMS: atom_id res chain seq x y z
N MET A 1 -22.91 10.21 -38.32
CA MET A 1 -21.77 10.95 -37.72
C MET A 1 -22.32 12.21 -37.04
N PRO A 2 -21.76 12.70 -35.92
CA PRO A 2 -21.09 12.10 -34.76
C PRO A 2 -22.02 12.17 -33.51
N ILE A 3 -21.81 11.49 -32.38
CA ILE A 3 -20.90 11.88 -31.30
C ILE A 3 -20.53 10.62 -30.51
N ALA A 4 -19.23 10.30 -30.49
CA ALA A 4 -18.67 9.33 -29.57
C ALA A 4 -18.81 9.91 -28.15
N ASN A 5 -19.71 9.33 -27.37
CA ASN A 5 -19.86 9.67 -25.96
C ASN A 5 -18.68 9.01 -25.23
N SER A 6 -17.55 9.71 -25.16
CA SER A 6 -16.42 9.36 -24.30
C SER A 6 -16.85 9.55 -22.84
N ARG A 7 -17.60 8.59 -22.30
CA ARG A 7 -17.73 8.45 -20.86
C ARG A 7 -16.38 7.98 -20.35
N GLU A 8 -15.59 8.90 -19.80
CA GLU A 8 -14.56 8.55 -18.84
C GLU A 8 -15.21 7.63 -17.81
N LYS A 9 -14.85 6.35 -17.84
CA LYS A 9 -15.27 5.44 -16.79
C LYS A 9 -14.55 5.92 -15.53
N ASN A 10 -15.23 6.67 -14.67
CA ASN A 10 -14.74 6.94 -13.32
C ASN A 10 -14.48 5.59 -12.66
N LYS A 11 -13.21 5.21 -12.58
CA LYS A 11 -12.76 4.04 -11.83
C LYS A 11 -13.07 4.33 -10.36
N MET A 12 -14.00 3.56 -9.79
CA MET A 12 -14.34 3.65 -8.38
C MET A 12 -13.19 3.06 -7.58
N ILE A 13 -12.73 3.80 -6.57
CA ILE A 13 -11.72 3.29 -5.63
C ILE A 13 -12.46 2.58 -4.51
N GLU A 14 -12.12 1.32 -4.30
CA GLU A 14 -12.57 0.52 -3.17
C GLU A 14 -11.53 0.55 -2.06
N ILE A 15 -11.98 0.67 -0.82
CA ILE A 15 -11.11 0.79 0.35
C ILE A 15 -11.37 -0.39 1.28
N LYS A 16 -10.37 -1.27 1.42
CA LYS A 16 -10.39 -2.40 2.35
C LYS A 16 -9.60 -2.07 3.61
N ARG A 17 -10.21 -2.21 4.78
CA ARG A 17 -9.52 -2.13 6.07
C ARG A 17 -9.12 -3.54 6.51
N THR A 18 -7.86 -3.73 6.87
CA THR A 18 -7.27 -5.04 7.17
C THR A 18 -6.06 -4.87 8.11
N SER A 19 -5.20 -5.89 8.19
CA SER A 19 -3.95 -5.93 8.94
C SER A 19 -2.78 -6.31 8.03
N SER A 20 -1.59 -6.37 8.61
CA SER A 20 -0.36 -6.77 7.90
C SER A 20 -0.34 -8.20 7.34
N SER A 21 -1.31 -9.04 7.71
CA SER A 21 -1.44 -10.39 7.17
C SER A 21 -2.10 -10.45 5.80
N GLU A 22 -2.57 -9.31 5.27
CA GLU A 22 -3.19 -9.26 3.95
C GLU A 22 -2.14 -9.38 2.83
N THR A 23 -2.33 -10.35 1.93
CA THR A 23 -1.39 -10.63 0.85
C THR A 23 -1.18 -9.43 -0.09
N ASP A 24 -2.25 -8.72 -0.43
CA ASP A 24 -2.16 -7.52 -1.29
C ASP A 24 -1.32 -6.41 -0.64
N PHE A 25 -1.39 -6.28 0.68
CA PHE A 25 -0.55 -5.32 1.41
C PHE A 25 0.92 -5.72 1.38
N GLN A 26 1.22 -7.00 1.65
CA GLN A 26 2.58 -7.53 1.60
C GLN A 26 3.18 -7.39 0.20
N HIS A 27 2.37 -7.61 -0.85
CA HIS A 27 2.78 -7.42 -2.24
C HIS A 27 3.12 -5.96 -2.54
N LEU A 28 2.24 -5.02 -2.20
CA LEU A 28 2.47 -3.59 -2.42
C LEU A 28 3.69 -3.05 -1.67
N VAL A 29 3.93 -3.52 -0.44
CA VAL A 29 5.14 -3.19 0.33
C VAL A 29 6.40 -3.68 -0.38
N SER A 30 6.38 -4.93 -0.87
CA SER A 30 7.51 -5.50 -1.62
C SER A 30 7.79 -4.72 -2.92
N GLU A 31 6.76 -4.31 -3.65
CA GLU A 31 6.91 -3.46 -4.85
C GLU A 31 7.55 -2.10 -4.49
N LEU A 32 7.09 -1.47 -3.41
CA LEU A 32 7.65 -0.21 -2.91
C LEU A 32 9.12 -0.37 -2.50
N ASP A 33 9.46 -1.40 -1.72
CA ASP A 33 10.82 -1.69 -1.29
C ASP A 33 11.75 -1.94 -2.47
N GLY A 34 11.26 -2.65 -3.51
CA GLY A 34 11.99 -2.87 -4.75
C GLY A 34 12.29 -1.57 -5.51
N GLU A 35 11.32 -0.65 -5.58
CA GLU A 35 11.50 0.66 -6.20
C GLU A 35 12.43 1.58 -5.39
N LEU A 36 12.34 1.54 -4.05
CA LEU A 36 13.24 2.28 -3.17
C LEU A 36 14.68 1.75 -3.26
N SER A 37 14.87 0.42 -3.32
CA SER A 37 16.18 -0.21 -3.50
C SER A 37 16.89 0.28 -4.76
N LYS A 38 16.17 0.34 -5.89
CA LYS A 38 16.72 0.84 -7.16
C LYS A 38 17.18 2.29 -7.09
N ARG A 39 16.53 3.11 -6.25
CA ARG A 39 16.86 4.55 -6.08
C ARG A 39 17.94 4.79 -5.04
N ASN A 40 17.97 3.97 -3.98
CA ASN A 40 18.82 4.18 -2.80
C ASN A 40 20.09 3.32 -2.79
N GLY A 41 20.25 2.36 -3.70
CA GLY A 41 21.45 1.51 -3.77
C GLY A 41 21.56 0.51 -2.61
N GLU A 42 22.78 0.21 -2.15
CA GLU A 42 23.08 -0.88 -1.20
C GLU A 42 22.55 -0.69 0.24
N THR A 43 21.90 0.42 0.58
CA THR A 43 21.43 0.69 1.95
C THR A 43 20.10 -0.02 2.30
N ASN A 44 19.48 -0.72 1.34
CA ASN A 44 18.12 -1.26 1.48
C ASN A 44 18.00 -2.40 2.50
N GLU A 45 19.02 -3.27 2.63
CA GLU A 45 19.01 -4.36 3.63
C GLU A 45 19.04 -3.83 5.07
N PHE A 46 19.64 -2.67 5.30
CA PHE A 46 19.70 -2.08 6.64
C PHE A 46 18.32 -1.58 7.10
N PHE A 47 17.49 -1.06 6.21
CA PHE A 47 16.16 -0.51 6.54
C PHE A 47 15.04 -1.56 6.54
N ALA A 48 15.15 -2.60 5.70
CA ALA A 48 14.15 -3.68 5.63
C ALA A 48 13.92 -4.39 6.98
N GLN A 49 14.95 -4.48 7.83
CA GLN A 49 14.82 -5.09 9.16
C GLN A 49 14.05 -4.23 10.17
N TYR A 50 13.97 -2.92 9.95
CA TYR A 50 13.22 -1.98 10.79
C TYR A 50 11.77 -1.84 10.29
N ASN A 51 11.55 -2.02 8.99
CA ASN A 51 10.23 -2.07 8.35
C ASN A 51 9.55 -3.43 8.54
N LYS A 52 9.65 -4.02 9.74
CA LYS A 52 8.86 -5.21 10.05
C LYS A 52 7.40 -4.81 10.07
N ILE A 53 6.71 -5.12 8.97
CA ILE A 53 5.27 -4.98 8.84
C ILE A 53 4.53 -5.98 9.73
N ASP A 54 5.23 -6.94 10.33
CA ASP A 54 4.66 -7.88 11.29
C ASP A 54 3.94 -7.13 12.43
N GLN A 55 2.70 -7.56 12.70
CA GLN A 55 1.83 -7.07 13.79
C GLN A 55 1.14 -5.70 13.57
N ILE A 56 1.17 -5.12 12.36
CA ILE A 56 0.37 -3.92 12.08
C ILE A 56 -1.12 -4.30 12.01
N LYS A 57 -1.91 -3.80 12.97
CA LYS A 57 -3.35 -4.08 13.07
C LYS A 57 -4.22 -3.20 12.18
N HIS A 58 -3.71 -2.05 11.76
CA HIS A 58 -4.47 -1.05 11.03
C HIS A 58 -3.83 -0.81 9.67
N VAL A 59 -4.36 -1.46 8.64
CA VAL A 59 -3.94 -1.34 7.25
C VAL A 59 -5.14 -0.97 6.39
N ILE A 60 -4.91 -0.12 5.39
CA ILE A 60 -5.85 0.20 4.33
C ILE A 60 -5.25 -0.23 2.99
N ILE A 61 -6.07 -0.84 2.14
CA ILE A 61 -5.74 -1.14 0.75
C ILE A 61 -6.75 -0.41 -0.15
N ALA A 62 -6.23 0.28 -1.15
CA ALA A 62 -7.01 0.92 -2.20
C ALA A 62 -6.97 0.05 -3.46
N THR A 63 -8.14 -0.25 -4.00
CA THR A 63 -8.33 -1.15 -5.15
C THR A 63 -9.09 -0.45 -6.26
N ILE A 64 -8.68 -0.68 -7.50
CA ILE A 64 -9.38 -0.23 -8.71
C ILE A 64 -9.52 -1.41 -9.66
N ASP A 65 -10.74 -1.74 -10.09
CA ASP A 65 -11.04 -2.89 -10.95
C ASP A 65 -10.42 -4.20 -10.40
N ASP A 66 -10.65 -4.48 -9.11
CA ASP A 66 -10.10 -5.63 -8.37
C ASP A 66 -8.57 -5.69 -8.27
N LYS A 67 -7.86 -4.66 -8.73
CA LYS A 67 -6.40 -4.57 -8.62
C LYS A 67 -5.99 -3.66 -7.46
N PRO A 68 -5.14 -4.12 -6.53
CA PRO A 68 -4.55 -3.25 -5.52
C PRO A 68 -3.68 -2.19 -6.20
N VAL A 69 -3.94 -0.92 -5.90
CA VAL A 69 -3.22 0.24 -6.48
C VAL A 69 -2.51 1.08 -5.43
N GLY A 70 -2.74 0.81 -4.15
CA GLY A 70 -2.04 1.48 -3.05
C GLY A 70 -2.43 0.92 -1.70
N CYS A 71 -1.60 1.21 -0.70
CA CYS A 71 -1.87 0.84 0.68
C CYS A 71 -1.37 1.91 1.65
N GLY A 72 -1.89 1.89 2.87
CA GLY A 72 -1.41 2.68 3.99
C GLY A 72 -1.50 1.86 5.27
N ALA A 73 -0.56 2.06 6.19
CA ALA A 73 -0.46 1.33 7.44
C ALA A 73 -0.34 2.32 8.59
N MET A 74 -0.88 1.96 9.75
CA MET A 74 -0.71 2.72 10.99
C MET A 74 -0.33 1.76 12.09
N LYS A 75 0.81 1.99 12.73
CA LYS A 75 1.33 1.13 13.79
C LYS A 75 1.27 1.85 15.13
N ALA A 76 0.85 1.15 16.16
CA ALA A 76 0.82 1.71 17.51
C ALA A 76 2.25 1.96 18.00
N TYR A 77 2.51 3.18 18.46
CA TYR A 77 3.78 3.54 19.10
C TYR A 77 3.65 3.41 20.62
N ASP A 78 2.55 3.93 21.18
CA ASP A 78 2.15 3.78 22.58
C ASP A 78 0.60 3.71 22.72
N SER A 79 0.05 4.00 23.89
CA SER A 79 -1.39 3.92 24.17
C SER A 79 -2.25 4.96 23.44
N ASP A 80 -1.65 6.09 23.04
CA ASP A 80 -2.32 7.28 22.54
C ASP A 80 -1.69 7.82 21.24
N THR A 81 -0.58 7.21 20.80
CA THR A 81 0.21 7.61 19.64
C THR A 81 0.32 6.48 18.63
N MET A 82 0.18 6.83 17.35
CA MET A 82 0.41 5.94 16.22
C MET A 82 1.41 6.56 15.24
N GLU A 83 2.26 5.73 14.66
CA GLU A 83 3.10 6.07 13.51
C GLU A 83 2.37 5.66 12.20
N ILE A 84 2.56 6.48 11.16
CA ILE A 84 2.01 6.27 9.81
C ILE A 84 3.16 6.19 8.83
#